data_AF-A0A2E0U0L1-F1
#
_entry.id   AF-A0A2E0U0L1-F1
#
_cell.length_a   1.000
_cell.length_b   1.000
_cell.length_c   1.000
_cell.angle_alpha   90.00
_cell.angle_beta   90.00
_cell.angle_gamma   90.00
#
_symmetry.space_group_name_H-M   'P 1'
#
loop_
_entity.id
_entity.type
_entity.pdbx_description
1 polymer ?
#
loop_
_entity_poly.entity_id
_entity_poly.type
_entity_poly.pdbx_seq_one_letter_code
_entity_poly.pdbx_strand_id
1 'polypeptide(L)'
;MLKRKVLLCILDGWGIGEKNPFNAISEADKNNFDNINKTYGSIKLNASEKKVGLPEGQFGNSEVGHMNIGAGRIILQDILRIDEGFKNGSIEQNNSLVEIKEKCKRIHICGLLSDGGVHGHQEHLFKMIEIFEKSDKQILLHCFLDGRDSSPLSGIKNMKLLLEKIRKKKMSKL
;
A
#
# COMPACT_ATOMS: atom_id res chain seq x y z
N MET A 1 16.17 -21.39 40.36
CA MET A 1 14.76 -21.25 39.90
C MET A 1 14.75 -21.42 38.38
N LEU A 2 14.00 -22.39 37.84
CA LEU A 2 13.89 -22.58 36.39
C LEU A 2 13.21 -21.35 35.77
N LYS A 3 13.84 -20.75 34.74
CA LYS A 3 13.24 -19.62 34.01
C LYS A 3 12.01 -20.13 33.25
N ARG A 4 10.84 -19.50 33.48
CA ARG A 4 9.66 -19.69 32.64
C ARG A 4 9.92 -19.02 31.30
N LYS A 5 9.86 -19.80 30.22
CA LYS A 5 10.06 -19.30 28.85
C LYS A 5 8.70 -18.98 28.24
N VAL A 6 8.64 -17.91 27.46
CA VAL A 6 7.49 -17.55 26.63
C VAL A 6 7.93 -17.69 25.17
N LEU A 7 7.10 -18.34 24.36
CA LEU A 7 7.33 -18.54 22.93
C LEU A 7 6.16 -17.96 22.16
N LEU A 8 6.47 -17.07 21.21
CA LEU A 8 5.55 -16.70 20.14
C LEU A 8 5.85 -17.60 18.93
N CYS A 9 4.86 -18.39 18.50
CA CYS A 9 4.95 -19.25 17.33
C CYS A 9 4.02 -18.71 16.24
N ILE A 10 4.56 -18.46 15.05
CA ILE A 10 3.81 -17.90 13.91
C ILE A 10 3.66 -19.00 12.86
N LEU A 11 2.42 -19.38 12.58
CA LEU A 11 2.08 -20.26 11.45
C LEU A 11 1.83 -19.36 10.22
N ASP A 12 2.85 -19.18 9.39
CA ASP A 12 2.76 -18.28 8.22
C ASP A 12 1.75 -18.82 7.19
N GLY A 13 0.91 -17.93 6.64
CA GLY A 13 -0.19 -18.29 5.74
C GLY A 13 -1.35 -19.05 6.41
N TRP A 14 -1.43 -19.11 7.75
CA TRP A 14 -2.49 -19.83 8.47
C TRP A 14 -3.65 -18.92 8.86
N GLY A 15 -4.74 -18.95 8.09
CA GLY A 15 -5.95 -18.14 8.30
C GLY A 15 -7.19 -18.94 8.71
N ILE A 16 -8.23 -18.23 9.19
CA ILE A 16 -9.55 -18.79 9.46
C ILE A 16 -10.46 -18.49 8.26
N GLY A 17 -10.59 -19.47 7.36
CA GLY A 17 -11.44 -19.38 6.15
C GLY A 17 -12.70 -20.25 6.23
N GLU A 18 -13.52 -20.18 5.19
CA GLU A 18 -14.69 -21.04 5.01
C GLU A 18 -14.27 -22.51 4.86
N LYS A 19 -15.09 -23.42 5.40
CA LYS A 19 -14.86 -24.87 5.25
C LYS A 19 -15.28 -25.29 3.86
N ASN A 20 -14.32 -25.72 3.05
CA ASN A 20 -14.57 -26.26 1.72
C ASN A 20 -13.42 -27.20 1.31
N PRO A 21 -13.61 -28.04 0.26
CA PRO A 21 -12.59 -29.00 -0.18
C PRO A 21 -11.27 -28.38 -0.64
N PHE A 22 -11.22 -27.07 -0.87
CA PHE A 22 -10.02 -26.34 -1.29
C PHE A 22 -9.32 -25.63 -0.13
N ASN A 23 -9.89 -25.65 1.08
CA ASN A 23 -9.27 -25.07 2.26
C ASN A 23 -8.41 -26.13 2.97
N ALA A 24 -7.11 -26.12 2.65
CA ALA A 24 -6.14 -27.06 3.23
C ALA A 24 -6.12 -27.05 4.76
N ILE A 25 -6.37 -25.90 5.40
CA ILE A 25 -6.42 -25.81 6.87
C ILE A 25 -7.64 -26.54 7.41
N SER A 26 -8.83 -26.42 6.79
CA SER A 26 -10.01 -27.13 7.29
C SER A 26 -9.92 -28.63 7.07
N GLU A 27 -9.36 -29.07 5.94
CA GLU A 27 -9.25 -30.48 5.56
C GLU A 27 -8.10 -31.22 6.27
N ALA A 28 -7.09 -30.51 6.77
CA ALA A 28 -5.97 -31.14 7.47
C ALA A 28 -6.39 -31.75 8.82
N ASP A 29 -5.80 -32.91 9.14
CA ASP A 29 -5.76 -33.42 10.51
C ASP A 29 -4.79 -32.57 11.35
N LYS A 30 -5.35 -31.82 12.30
CA LYS A 30 -4.66 -30.82 13.12
C LYS A 30 -4.98 -31.01 14.60
N ASN A 31 -5.02 -32.28 15.04
CA ASN A 31 -5.32 -32.69 16.42
C ASN A 31 -4.61 -31.85 17.50
N ASN A 32 -3.31 -31.55 17.33
CA ASN A 32 -2.56 -30.75 18.30
C ASN A 32 -3.06 -29.30 18.36
N PHE A 33 -3.28 -28.66 17.21
CA PHE A 33 -3.78 -27.29 17.14
C PHE A 33 -5.22 -27.20 17.68
N ASP A 34 -6.07 -28.15 17.28
CA ASP A 34 -7.46 -28.23 17.73
C ASP A 34 -7.56 -28.44 19.24
N ASN A 35 -6.69 -29.27 19.82
CA ASN A 35 -6.63 -29.47 21.26
C ASN A 35 -6.21 -28.18 21.97
N ILE A 36 -5.13 -27.51 21.53
CA ILE A 36 -4.69 -26.22 22.09
C ILE A 36 -5.82 -25.19 22.06
N ASN A 37 -6.51 -25.08 20.92
CA ASN A 37 -7.58 -24.09 20.72
C ASN A 37 -8.84 -24.39 21.55
N LYS A 38 -9.10 -25.66 21.91
CA LYS A 38 -10.21 -26.06 22.79
C LYS A 38 -9.86 -25.92 24.28
N THR A 39 -8.62 -26.21 24.66
CA THR A 39 -8.18 -26.25 26.07
C THR A 39 -7.85 -24.87 26.62
N TYR A 40 -7.30 -23.97 25.81
CA TYR A 40 -6.85 -22.66 26.23
C TYR A 40 -7.68 -21.52 25.62
N GLY A 41 -7.62 -20.34 26.25
CA GLY A 41 -8.31 -19.16 25.72
C GLY A 41 -7.74 -18.74 24.37
N SER A 42 -8.62 -18.61 23.37
CA SER A 42 -8.25 -18.22 22.02
C SER A 42 -9.08 -17.03 21.53
N ILE A 43 -8.52 -16.25 20.62
CA ILE A 43 -9.18 -15.11 19.99
C ILE A 43 -8.77 -15.01 18.53
N LYS A 44 -9.64 -14.44 17.70
CA LYS A 44 -9.35 -14.14 16.30
C LYS A 44 -8.82 -12.72 16.18
N LEU A 45 -7.79 -12.54 15.35
CA LEU A 45 -7.21 -11.24 15.05
C LEU A 45 -7.41 -10.92 13.57
N ASN A 46 -7.56 -9.64 13.26
CA ASN A 46 -7.53 -9.17 11.87
C ASN A 46 -6.08 -8.99 11.44
N ALA A 47 -5.70 -9.57 10.29
CA ALA A 47 -4.34 -9.59 9.79
C ALA A 47 -4.19 -8.98 8.38
N SER A 48 -5.18 -8.19 7.94
CA SER A 48 -5.25 -7.60 6.61
C SER A 48 -5.82 -6.18 6.65
N GLU A 49 -5.75 -5.49 5.52
CA GLU A 49 -6.31 -4.15 5.33
C GLU A 49 -5.86 -3.14 6.40
N LYS A 50 -6.73 -2.18 6.73
CA LYS A 50 -6.45 -1.07 7.65
C LYS A 50 -6.04 -1.55 9.05
N LYS A 51 -6.37 -2.80 9.42
CA LYS A 51 -6.01 -3.39 10.72
C LYS A 51 -4.53 -3.68 10.86
N VAL A 52 -3.81 -3.77 9.75
CA VAL A 52 -2.35 -3.94 9.70
C VAL A 52 -1.66 -2.84 8.88
N GLY A 53 -2.38 -1.75 8.60
CA GLY A 53 -1.86 -0.60 7.86
C GLY A 53 -1.81 -0.78 6.34
N LEU A 54 -2.66 -1.63 5.78
CA LEU A 54 -2.86 -1.80 4.34
C LEU A 54 -4.17 -1.16 3.84
N PRO A 55 -4.26 -0.80 2.55
CA PRO A 55 -5.50 -0.42 1.89
C PRO A 55 -6.66 -1.39 2.12
N GLU A 56 -7.89 -0.87 2.02
CA GLU A 56 -9.11 -1.67 2.09
C GLU A 56 -9.18 -2.66 0.91
N GLY A 57 -9.61 -3.90 1.18
CA GLY A 57 -9.60 -4.99 0.20
C GLY A 57 -8.22 -5.65 -0.02
N GLN A 58 -7.13 -5.12 0.55
CA GLN A 58 -5.81 -5.71 0.40
C GLN A 58 -5.55 -6.79 1.45
N PHE A 59 -5.19 -7.99 0.98
CA PHE A 59 -4.79 -9.11 1.81
C PHE A 59 -3.47 -8.82 2.54
N GLY A 60 -3.30 -9.41 3.72
CA GLY A 60 -2.06 -9.32 4.50
C GLY A 60 -0.93 -10.16 3.87
N ASN A 61 0.31 -9.83 4.21
CA ASN A 61 1.48 -10.60 3.79
C ASN A 61 2.47 -10.77 4.96
N SER A 62 3.47 -11.62 4.78
CA SER A 62 4.45 -11.95 5.83
C SER A 62 5.19 -10.71 6.34
N GLU A 63 5.62 -9.80 5.48
CA GLU A 63 6.39 -8.61 5.87
C GLU A 63 5.54 -7.67 6.76
N VAL A 64 4.35 -7.30 6.29
CA VAL A 64 3.41 -6.46 7.02
C VAL A 64 3.00 -7.12 8.34
N GLY A 65 2.72 -8.42 8.33
CA GLY A 65 2.34 -9.18 9.51
C GLY A 65 3.43 -9.16 10.58
N HIS A 66 4.66 -9.52 10.21
CA HIS A 66 5.79 -9.57 11.15
C HIS A 66 6.15 -8.19 11.70
N MET A 67 6.09 -7.15 10.87
CA MET A 67 6.29 -5.77 11.31
C MET A 67 5.27 -5.36 12.38
N ASN A 68 3.98 -5.59 12.15
CA ASN A 68 2.93 -5.23 13.11
C ASN A 68 3.05 -6.02 14.42
N ILE A 69 3.33 -7.33 14.34
CA ILE A 69 3.54 -8.20 15.51
C ILE A 69 4.73 -7.71 16.34
N GLY A 70 5.88 -7.46 15.69
CA GLY A 70 7.09 -7.01 16.36
C GLY A 70 6.98 -5.61 16.94
N ALA A 71 6.20 -4.73 16.30
CA ALA A 71 6.04 -3.34 16.73
C ALA A 71 4.97 -3.15 17.81
N GLY A 72 4.03 -4.08 17.97
CA GLY A 72 2.92 -3.97 18.91
C GLY A 72 1.95 -2.81 18.59
N ARG A 73 1.92 -2.35 17.33
CA ARG A 73 1.05 -1.28 16.83
C ARG A 73 0.83 -1.41 15.33
N ILE A 74 -0.19 -0.71 14.83
CA ILE A 74 -0.45 -0.61 13.40
C ILE A 74 0.68 0.16 12.73
N ILE A 75 1.36 -0.48 11.77
CA ILE A 75 2.34 0.18 10.90
C ILE A 75 1.69 0.47 9.56
N LEU A 76 1.38 1.76 9.34
CA LEU A 76 0.92 2.26 8.06
C LEU A 76 1.98 2.00 7.00
N GLN A 77 1.60 1.23 5.97
CA GLN A 77 2.45 1.04 4.81
C GLN A 77 2.54 2.34 4.01
N ASP A 78 3.62 2.50 3.26
CA ASP A 78 3.93 3.77 2.59
C ASP A 78 2.79 4.27 1.70
N ILE A 79 2.09 3.38 0.99
CA ILE A 79 0.95 3.78 0.15
C ILE A 79 -0.13 4.50 0.96
N LEU A 80 -0.51 3.96 2.14
CA LEU A 80 -1.50 4.60 3.01
C LEU A 80 -0.96 5.84 3.71
N ARG A 81 0.31 5.80 4.14
CA ARG A 81 0.96 6.96 4.75
C ARG A 81 0.97 8.16 3.79
N ILE A 82 1.23 7.90 2.50
CA ILE A 82 1.21 8.91 1.44
C ILE A 82 -0.23 9.33 1.13
N ASP A 83 -1.20 8.40 1.06
CA ASP A 83 -2.63 8.72 0.87
C ASP A 83 -3.16 9.64 1.96
N GLU A 84 -2.90 9.31 3.23
CA GLU A 84 -3.24 10.15 4.37
C GLU A 84 -2.56 11.51 4.28
N GLY A 85 -1.28 11.53 3.85
CA GLY A 85 -0.53 12.74 3.65
C GLY A 85 -1.13 13.68 2.58
N PHE A 86 -1.66 13.13 1.49
CA PHE A 86 -2.41 13.91 0.51
C PHE A 86 -3.76 14.35 1.07
N LYS A 87 -4.45 13.49 1.82
CA LYS A 87 -5.77 13.78 2.40
C LYS A 87 -5.73 14.90 3.44
N ASN A 88 -4.71 14.91 4.30
CA ASN A 88 -4.55 15.90 5.37
C ASN A 88 -3.71 17.13 4.95
N GLY A 89 -3.19 17.15 3.72
CA GLY A 89 -2.40 18.27 3.17
C GLY A 89 -0.94 18.32 3.64
N SER A 90 -0.48 17.36 4.45
CA SER A 90 0.91 17.34 4.96
C SER A 90 1.96 17.14 3.86
N ILE A 91 1.61 16.49 2.73
CA ILE A 91 2.51 16.38 1.58
C ILE A 91 2.84 17.77 1.02
N GLU A 92 1.84 18.65 0.86
CA GLU A 92 2.06 20.01 0.33
C GLU A 92 2.92 20.88 1.26
N GLN A 93 2.91 20.57 2.56
CA GLN A 93 3.67 21.27 3.61
C GLN A 93 5.10 20.71 3.77
N ASN A 94 5.46 19.63 3.07
CA ASN A 94 6.80 19.07 3.16
C ASN A 94 7.84 20.10 2.71
N ASN A 95 8.81 20.42 3.57
CA ASN A 95 9.84 21.44 3.30
C ASN A 95 10.57 21.22 1.98
N SER A 96 10.82 19.97 1.58
CA SER A 96 11.48 19.66 0.30
C SER A 96 10.58 20.04 -0.89
N LEU A 97 9.27 19.83 -0.76
CA LEU A 97 8.32 20.24 -1.80
C LEU A 97 8.16 21.75 -1.88
N VAL A 98 8.14 22.43 -0.75
CA VAL A 98 8.12 23.90 -0.68
C VAL A 98 9.36 24.47 -1.35
N GLU A 99 10.54 23.94 -1.03
CA GLU A 99 11.81 24.38 -1.60
C GLU A 99 11.87 24.19 -3.13
N ILE A 100 11.37 23.06 -3.65
CA ILE A 100 11.27 22.82 -5.10
C ILE A 100 10.36 23.88 -5.76
N LYS A 101 9.21 24.19 -5.16
CA LYS A 101 8.29 25.21 -5.71
C LYS A 101 8.94 26.59 -5.75
N GLU A 102 9.74 26.95 -4.77
CA GLU A 102 10.41 28.26 -4.73
C GLU A 102 11.57 28.33 -5.72
N LYS A 103 12.49 27.36 -5.67
CA LYS A 103 13.81 27.46 -6.32
C LYS A 103 13.82 26.97 -7.77
N CYS A 104 12.98 26.01 -8.13
CA CYS A 104 13.02 25.40 -9.46
C CYS A 104 12.08 26.12 -10.43
N LYS A 105 12.53 26.38 -11.67
CA LYS A 105 11.66 26.87 -12.76
C LYS A 105 11.00 25.74 -13.55
N ARG A 106 11.65 24.57 -13.56
CA ARG A 106 11.25 23.36 -14.26
C ARG A 106 11.22 22.20 -13.27
N ILE A 107 10.17 21.41 -13.32
CA ILE A 107 9.90 20.32 -12.37
C ILE A 107 9.70 19.04 -13.18
N HIS A 108 10.52 18.03 -12.88
CA HIS A 108 10.42 16.71 -13.47
C HIS A 108 9.72 15.81 -12.46
N ILE A 109 8.56 15.26 -12.83
CA ILE A 109 7.85 14.28 -12.02
C ILE A 109 8.04 12.92 -12.68
N CYS A 110 8.77 12.05 -12.01
CA CYS A 110 9.07 10.69 -12.47
C CYS A 110 8.31 9.69 -11.60
N GLY A 111 7.63 8.72 -12.20
CA GLY A 111 6.87 7.74 -11.42
C GLY A 111 6.31 6.59 -12.24
N LEU A 112 6.02 5.49 -11.54
CA LEU A 112 5.35 4.33 -12.12
C LEU A 112 3.87 4.66 -12.38
N LEU A 113 3.44 4.55 -13.63
CA LEU A 113 2.07 4.80 -14.06
C LEU A 113 1.26 3.50 -14.00
N SER A 114 0.90 3.10 -12.77
CA SER A 114 0.24 1.83 -12.47
C SER A 114 -0.77 1.94 -11.32
N ASP A 115 -1.79 1.08 -11.35
CA ASP A 115 -2.72 0.80 -10.23
C ASP A 115 -2.28 -0.42 -9.38
N GLY A 116 -1.09 -0.99 -9.64
CA GLY A 116 -0.57 -2.16 -8.91
C GLY A 116 -0.21 -1.90 -7.45
N GLY A 117 0.18 -0.68 -7.08
CA GLY A 117 0.35 -0.27 -5.68
C GLY A 117 1.58 -0.84 -4.94
N VAL A 118 2.44 -1.62 -5.60
CA VAL A 118 3.66 -2.20 -5.02
C VAL A 118 4.80 -1.18 -4.99
N HIS A 119 5.20 -0.65 -6.15
CA HIS A 119 6.30 0.32 -6.28
C HIS A 119 5.85 1.77 -6.51
N GLY A 120 4.53 1.99 -6.57
CA GLY A 120 3.93 3.29 -6.80
C GLY A 120 2.46 3.16 -7.16
N HIS A 121 1.76 4.28 -7.12
CA HIS A 121 0.35 4.34 -7.49
C HIS A 121 0.06 5.57 -8.34
N GLN A 122 -0.62 5.39 -9.47
CA GLN A 122 -0.89 6.46 -10.43
C GLN A 122 -1.69 7.63 -9.83
N GLU A 123 -2.52 7.38 -8.81
CA GLU A 123 -3.21 8.47 -8.11
C GLU A 123 -2.25 9.39 -7.34
N HIS A 124 -1.12 8.89 -6.82
CA HIS A 124 -0.09 9.73 -6.22
C HIS A 124 0.58 10.60 -7.27
N LEU A 125 0.89 10.03 -8.44
CA LEU A 125 1.42 10.79 -9.57
C LEU A 125 0.46 11.90 -9.99
N PHE A 126 -0.84 11.59 -10.07
CA PHE A 126 -1.86 12.59 -10.38
C PHE A 126 -1.89 13.68 -9.33
N LYS A 127 -1.92 13.35 -8.03
CA LYS A 127 -1.89 14.35 -6.94
C LYS A 127 -0.66 15.26 -7.00
N MET A 128 0.52 14.70 -7.27
CA MET A 128 1.75 15.48 -7.46
C MET A 128 1.64 16.45 -8.64
N ILE A 129 1.03 16.01 -9.74
CA ILE A 129 0.72 16.89 -10.88
C ILE A 129 -0.16 18.05 -10.42
N GLU A 130 -1.24 17.80 -9.67
CA GLU A 130 -2.14 18.85 -9.17
C GLU A 130 -1.42 19.87 -8.25
N ILE A 131 -0.49 19.39 -7.43
CA ILE A 131 0.29 20.23 -6.51
C ILE A 131 1.14 21.25 -7.27
N PHE A 132 1.76 20.84 -8.38
CA PHE A 132 2.64 21.69 -9.17
C PHE A 132 1.91 22.41 -10.29
N GLU A 133 0.73 21.95 -10.71
CA GLU A 133 -0.12 22.66 -11.67
C GLU A 133 -0.50 24.06 -11.19
N LYS A 134 -0.71 24.21 -9.87
CA LYS A 134 -0.98 25.51 -9.24
C LYS A 134 0.22 26.46 -9.28
N SER A 135 1.37 26.03 -9.78
CA SER A 135 2.59 26.83 -9.86
C SER A 135 2.86 27.25 -11.31
N ASP A 136 3.42 28.44 -11.51
CA ASP A 136 3.81 28.96 -12.84
C ASP A 136 5.05 28.27 -13.44
N LYS A 137 5.27 27.00 -13.08
CA LYS A 137 6.47 26.24 -13.42
C LYS A 137 6.23 25.36 -14.64
N GLN A 138 7.29 25.06 -15.37
CA GLN A 138 7.24 24.07 -16.45
C GLN A 138 7.27 22.67 -15.83
N ILE A 139 6.28 21.82 -16.14
CA ILE A 139 6.19 20.45 -15.62
C ILE A 139 6.55 19.48 -16.75
N LEU A 140 7.42 18.51 -16.47
CA LEU A 140 7.73 17.40 -17.37
C LEU A 140 7.43 16.09 -16.67
N LEU A 141 6.68 15.21 -17.34
CA LEU A 141 6.32 13.90 -16.81
C LEU A 141 7.18 12.81 -17.43
N HIS A 142 7.74 11.96 -16.58
CA HIS A 142 8.49 10.76 -16.95
C HIS A 142 7.74 9.56 -16.40
N CYS A 143 6.88 8.97 -17.22
CA CYS A 143 6.04 7.84 -16.81
C CYS A 143 6.77 6.53 -17.10
N PHE A 144 7.04 5.75 -16.06
CA PHE A 144 7.49 4.37 -16.19
C PHE A 144 6.25 3.48 -16.31
N LEU A 145 6.20 2.62 -17.33
CA LEU A 145 5.12 1.65 -17.48
C LEU A 145 5.43 0.41 -16.65
N ASP A 146 4.38 -0.24 -16.15
CA ASP A 146 4.48 -1.39 -15.27
C ASP A 146 4.39 -2.71 -16.05
N GLY A 147 3.23 -3.37 -16.05
CA GLY A 147 3.06 -4.69 -16.67
C GLY A 147 3.65 -5.86 -15.88
N ARG A 148 4.16 -5.62 -14.67
CA ARG A 148 4.65 -6.63 -13.73
C ARG A 148 3.75 -6.75 -12.50
N ASP A 149 3.50 -5.62 -11.83
CA ASP A 149 2.67 -5.56 -10.62
C ASP A 149 1.19 -5.34 -10.95
N SER A 150 0.91 -5.08 -12.23
CA SER A 150 -0.42 -4.98 -12.84
C SER A 150 -0.46 -5.80 -14.13
N SER A 151 -1.61 -5.85 -14.80
CA SER A 151 -1.75 -6.54 -16.09
C SER A 151 -0.67 -6.09 -17.09
N PRO A 152 -0.04 -6.99 -17.86
CA PRO A 152 0.97 -6.65 -18.88
C PRO A 152 0.52 -5.60 -19.90
N LEU A 153 -0.79 -5.41 -20.08
CA LEU A 153 -1.39 -4.47 -21.02
C LEU A 153 -2.00 -3.22 -20.35
N SER A 154 -1.89 -3.10 -19.02
CA SER A 154 -2.48 -2.01 -18.23
C SER A 154 -1.96 -0.62 -18.63
N GLY A 155 -0.73 -0.53 -19.14
CA GLY A 155 -0.08 0.72 -19.52
C GLY A 155 -0.89 1.56 -20.52
N ILE A 156 -1.61 0.92 -21.46
CA ILE A 156 -2.47 1.63 -22.41
C ILE A 156 -3.64 2.32 -21.68
N LYS A 157 -4.29 1.61 -20.75
CA LYS A 157 -5.39 2.13 -19.95
C LYS A 157 -4.91 3.28 -19.06
N ASN A 158 -3.79 3.09 -18.37
CA ASN A 158 -3.25 4.07 -17.44
C ASN A 158 -2.77 5.34 -18.15
N MET A 159 -2.15 5.22 -19.33
CA MET A 159 -1.76 6.36 -20.16
C MET A 159 -2.97 7.14 -20.67
N LYS A 160 -4.02 6.46 -21.12
CA LYS A 160 -5.28 7.13 -21.50
C LYS A 160 -5.85 7.94 -20.34
N LEU A 161 -5.90 7.34 -19.14
CA LEU A 161 -6.38 8.02 -17.94
C LEU A 161 -5.54 9.27 -17.59
N LEU A 162 -4.21 9.16 -17.67
CA LEU A 162 -3.31 10.30 -17.45
C LEU A 162 -3.60 11.44 -18.45
N LEU A 163 -3.66 11.14 -19.74
CA LEU A 163 -3.94 12.13 -20.79
C LEU A 163 -5.32 12.78 -20.62
N GLU A 164 -6.33 12.02 -20.21
CA GLU A 164 -7.64 12.57 -19.88
C GLU A 164 -7.59 13.53 -18.70
N LYS A 165 -6.86 13.19 -17.63
CA LYS A 165 -6.69 14.08 -16.47
C LYS A 165 -5.98 15.37 -16.85
N ILE A 166 -4.91 15.31 -17.65
CA ILE A 166 -4.18 16.48 -18.15
C ILE A 166 -5.11 17.37 -19.01
N ARG A 167 -5.87 16.77 -19.94
CA ARG A 167 -6.80 17.50 -20.82
C ARG A 167 -7.92 18.21 -20.07
N LYS A 168 -8.59 17.50 -19.14
CA LYS A 168 -9.73 18.05 -18.37
C LYS A 168 -9.34 19.29 -17.57
N LYS A 169 -8.09 19.36 -17.12
CA LYS A 169 -7.60 20.46 -16.30
C LYS A 169 -7.07 21.67 -17.09
N LYS A 170 -7.10 21.63 -18.43
CA LYS A 170 -6.48 22.66 -19.29
C LYS A 170 -5.02 22.92 -18.90
N MET A 171 -4.27 21.87 -18.56
CA MET A 171 -2.84 21.94 -18.31
C MET A 171 -2.12 22.29 -19.62
N SER A 172 -2.02 23.58 -19.93
CA SER A 172 -1.55 24.10 -21.21
C SER A 172 -0.04 24.00 -21.41
N LYS A 173 0.70 23.47 -20.43
CA LYS A 173 2.17 23.52 -20.35
C LYS A 173 2.84 22.16 -20.12
N LEU A 174 2.12 21.05 -20.32
CA LEU A 174 2.63 19.71 -20.10
C LEU A 174 2.91 19.00 -21.43
#